data_AF-A0A960E379-F1
#
_entry.id   AF-A0A960E379-F1
#
_cell.length_a   1.000
_cell.length_b   1.000
_cell.length_c   1.000
_cell.angle_alpha   90.00
_cell.angle_beta   90.00
_cell.angle_gamma   90.00
#
_symmetry.space_group_name_H-M   'P 1'
#
loop_
_entity.id
_entity.type
_entity.pdbx_description
1 polymer ?
#
loop_
_entity_poly.entity_id
_entity_poly.type
_entity_poly.pdbx_seq_one_letter_code
_entity_poly.pdbx_strand_id
1 'polypeptide(L)'
;RPFDKGDQIVTGEIEGTVREVNARSVVIDTPDAEQVVVPSAELINQPIVNLTAHPVRRTTLEVGVAYATDLDRAKEVIEAALADVEGVSSHPSPETRVFQFGESSIDIAVRYWHEPRIATMWQVRDEVARAVKRSFDEAGIEIPFPQRVLWTGDGGGA
;
A
#
# COMPACT_ATOMS: atom_id res chain seq x y z
N ARG A 1 -17.52 -19.57 -10.70
CA ARG A 1 -17.45 -19.55 -9.21
C ARG A 1 -16.50 -18.42 -8.85
N PRO A 2 -16.83 -17.50 -7.92
CA PRO A 2 -16.05 -16.28 -7.69
C PRO A 2 -14.70 -16.49 -6.99
N PHE A 3 -14.50 -17.64 -6.35
CA PHE A 3 -13.27 -18.06 -5.68
C PHE A 3 -13.29 -19.58 -5.46
N ASP A 4 -12.14 -20.15 -5.12
CA ASP A 4 -11.96 -21.54 -4.74
C ASP A 4 -11.21 -21.69 -3.41
N LYS A 5 -11.12 -22.93 -2.91
CA LYS A 5 -10.34 -23.23 -1.71
C LYS A 5 -8.88 -22.81 -1.92
N GLY A 6 -8.33 -22.09 -0.96
CA GLY A 6 -6.97 -21.55 -0.98
C GLY A 6 -6.86 -20.13 -1.52
N ASP A 7 -7.93 -19.58 -2.11
CA ASP A 7 -7.94 -18.17 -2.50
C ASP A 7 -7.97 -17.26 -1.27
N GLN A 8 -7.37 -16.08 -1.40
CA GLN A 8 -7.49 -15.03 -0.41
C GLN A 8 -8.52 -14.01 -0.87
N ILE A 9 -9.52 -13.75 -0.04
CA ILE A 9 -10.66 -12.90 -0.38
C ILE A 9 -10.91 -11.85 0.69
N VAL A 10 -11.54 -10.75 0.27
CA VAL A 10 -12.16 -9.76 1.16
C VAL A 10 -13.66 -9.75 0.89
N THR A 11 -14.46 -9.89 1.93
CA THR A 11 -15.92 -9.82 1.87
C THR A 11 -16.44 -9.13 3.13
N GLY A 12 -17.10 -7.99 2.96
CA GLY A 12 -17.45 -7.12 4.09
C GLY A 12 -16.20 -6.67 4.85
N GLU A 13 -16.16 -6.96 6.15
CA GLU A 13 -15.02 -6.67 7.04
C GLU A 13 -14.06 -7.87 7.19
N ILE A 14 -14.34 -8.97 6.49
CA ILE A 14 -13.58 -10.21 6.62
C ILE A 14 -12.54 -10.27 5.50
N GLU A 15 -11.27 -10.37 5.88
CA GLU A 15 -10.15 -10.67 4.99
C GLU A 15 -9.51 -12.00 5.42
N GLY A 16 -9.26 -12.90 4.47
CA GLY A 16 -8.60 -14.15 4.81
C GLY A 16 -8.53 -15.16 3.68
N THR A 17 -8.05 -16.36 4.02
CA THR A 17 -7.88 -17.48 3.09
C THR A 17 -9.07 -18.42 3.17
N VAL A 18 -9.67 -18.78 2.03
CA VAL A 18 -10.78 -19.73 1.97
C VAL A 18 -10.28 -21.13 2.32
N ARG A 19 -10.62 -21.62 3.51
CA ARG A 19 -10.30 -22.98 3.98
C ARG A 19 -11.21 -24.02 3.34
N GLU A 20 -12.51 -23.75 3.31
CA GLU A 20 -13.52 -24.71 2.86
C GLU A 20 -14.75 -23.99 2.30
N VAL A 21 -15.38 -24.59 1.28
CA VAL A 21 -16.65 -24.14 0.71
C VAL A 21 -17.67 -25.26 0.84
N ASN A 22 -18.62 -25.09 1.75
CA ASN A 22 -19.72 -26.00 2.01
C ASN A 22 -20.99 -25.55 1.28
N ALA A 23 -22.03 -26.39 1.27
CA ALA A 23 -23.30 -26.06 0.61
C ALA A 23 -24.02 -24.83 1.22
N ARG A 24 -23.77 -24.52 2.50
CA ARG A 24 -24.45 -23.45 3.24
C ARG A 24 -23.51 -22.43 3.88
N SER A 25 -22.20 -22.67 3.86
CA SER A 25 -21.23 -21.78 4.48
C SER A 25 -19.88 -21.84 3.78
N VAL A 26 -19.08 -20.79 3.99
CA VAL A 26 -17.68 -20.72 3.62
C VAL A 26 -16.87 -20.53 4.90
N VAL A 27 -15.80 -21.30 5.05
CA VAL A 27 -14.88 -21.18 6.19
C VAL A 27 -13.65 -20.41 5.72
N ILE A 28 -13.33 -19.32 6.38
CA ILE A 28 -12.23 -18.40 6.08
C ILE A 28 -11.29 -18.36 7.28
N ASP A 29 -9.98 -18.42 7.01
CA ASP A 29 -8.94 -18.14 8.00
C ASP A 29 -8.43 -16.72 7.87
N THR A 30 -8.51 -15.95 8.95
CA THR A 30 -7.92 -14.61 8.99
C THR A 30 -6.39 -14.71 9.10
N PRO A 31 -5.66 -13.63 8.74
CA PRO A 31 -4.22 -13.55 9.00
C PRO A 31 -3.84 -13.74 10.48
N ASP A 32 -4.76 -13.43 11.40
CA ASP A 32 -4.57 -13.53 12.85
C ASP A 32 -4.87 -14.93 13.41
N ALA A 33 -4.95 -15.94 12.54
CA ALA A 33 -5.24 -17.34 12.87
C ALA A 33 -6.63 -17.57 13.48
N GLU A 34 -7.58 -16.67 13.22
CA GLU A 34 -8.98 -16.84 13.60
C GLU A 34 -9.75 -17.53 12.47
N GLN A 35 -10.76 -18.33 12.84
CA GLN A 35 -11.64 -18.98 11.88
C GLN A 35 -12.99 -18.25 11.84
N VAL A 36 -13.36 -17.78 10.65
CA VAL A 36 -14.65 -17.14 10.38
C VAL A 36 -15.51 -18.06 9.52
N VAL A 37 -16.75 -18.29 9.95
CA VAL A 37 -17.72 -19.10 9.20
C VAL A 37 -18.80 -18.16 8.65
N VAL A 38 -18.81 -17.97 7.33
CA VAL A 38 -19.73 -17.06 6.66
C VAL A 38 -20.85 -17.86 6.01
N PRO A 39 -22.14 -17.61 6.35
CA PRO A 39 -23.27 -18.22 5.65
C PRO A 39 -23.27 -17.85 4.16
N SER A 40 -23.51 -18.81 3.27
CA SER A 40 -23.49 -18.55 1.81
C SER A 40 -24.49 -17.47 1.38
N ALA A 41 -25.63 -17.36 2.07
CA ALA A 41 -26.63 -16.33 1.81
C ALA A 41 -26.10 -14.91 2.08
N GLU A 42 -25.29 -14.74 3.12
CA GLU A 42 -24.66 -13.45 3.43
C GLU A 42 -23.58 -13.11 2.41
N LEU A 43 -22.76 -14.10 2.06
CA LEU A 43 -21.64 -13.96 1.13
C LEU A 43 -22.08 -13.59 -0.30
N ILE A 44 -23.26 -14.05 -0.74
CA ILE A 44 -23.86 -13.67 -2.03
C ILE A 44 -24.38 -12.22 -2.03
N ASN A 45 -24.74 -11.69 -0.86
CA ASN A 45 -25.26 -10.33 -0.73
C ASN A 45 -24.16 -9.28 -0.57
N GLN A 46 -22.90 -9.69 -0.42
CA GLN A 46 -21.75 -8.80 -0.28
C GLN A 46 -20.84 -8.89 -1.51
N PRO A 47 -20.21 -7.77 -1.92
CA PRO A 47 -19.11 -7.84 -2.87
C PRO A 47 -17.99 -8.74 -2.35
N ILE A 48 -17.40 -9.52 -3.25
CA ILE A 48 -16.25 -10.38 -2.96
C ILE A 48 -15.08 -9.86 -3.79
N VAL A 49 -14.03 -9.41 -3.12
CA VAL A 49 -12.76 -9.06 -3.75
C VAL A 49 -11.84 -10.26 -3.62
N ASN A 50 -11.58 -10.96 -4.73
CA ASN A 50 -10.62 -12.06 -4.73
C ASN A 50 -9.21 -11.51 -4.98
N LEU A 51 -8.38 -11.51 -3.95
CA LEU A 51 -7.02 -10.96 -3.97
C LEU A 51 -6.09 -11.81 -4.85
N THR A 52 -6.32 -13.13 -4.91
CA THR A 52 -5.46 -14.11 -5.59
C THR A 52 -5.99 -14.55 -6.95
N ALA A 53 -7.08 -13.95 -7.45
CA ALA A 53 -7.63 -14.22 -8.77
C ALA A 53 -6.66 -13.90 -9.93
N HIS A 54 -5.67 -13.03 -9.67
CA HIS A 54 -4.62 -12.67 -10.62
C HIS A 54 -3.24 -12.99 -10.04
N PRO A 55 -2.24 -13.32 -10.89
CA PRO A 55 -0.90 -13.69 -10.42
C PRO A 55 -0.11 -12.52 -9.84
N VAL A 56 -0.53 -11.28 -10.10
CA VAL A 56 0.10 -10.05 -9.58
C VAL A 56 -0.96 -9.09 -9.09
N ARG A 57 -0.63 -8.34 -8.04
CA ARG A 57 -1.46 -7.30 -7.43
C ARG A 57 -0.65 -6.02 -7.29
N ARG A 58 -1.30 -4.87 -7.49
CA ARG A 58 -0.70 -3.55 -7.28
C ARG A 58 -0.95 -3.06 -5.87
N THR A 59 0.09 -2.52 -5.25
CA THR A 59 0.01 -1.77 -3.98
C THR A 59 0.53 -0.35 -4.18
N THR A 60 0.00 0.58 -3.39
CA THR A 60 0.45 1.98 -3.37
C THR A 60 1.05 2.28 -2.00
N LEU A 61 2.27 2.81 -1.98
CA LEU A 61 2.88 3.44 -0.81
C LEU A 61 2.94 4.95 -1.05
N GLU A 62 2.44 5.74 -0.11
CA GLU A 62 2.53 7.20 -0.17
C GLU A 62 3.73 7.68 0.64
N VAL A 63 4.54 8.55 0.02
CA VAL A 63 5.75 9.10 0.63
C VAL A 63 5.75 10.61 0.44
N GLY A 64 5.89 11.36 1.53
CA GLY A 64 5.98 12.82 1.51
C GLY A 64 7.41 13.31 1.32
N VAL A 65 7.60 14.33 0.49
CA VAL A 65 8.86 15.07 0.35
C VAL A 65 8.66 16.55 0.67
N ALA A 66 9.73 17.25 1.09
CA ALA A 66 9.65 18.68 1.38
C ALA A 66 9.26 19.48 0.12
N TYR A 67 8.55 20.60 0.28
CA TYR A 67 8.09 21.44 -0.84
C TYR A 67 9.22 22.00 -1.72
N ALA A 68 10.43 22.12 -1.19
CA ALA A 68 11.61 22.58 -1.93
C ALA A 68 12.30 21.45 -2.73
N THR A 69 11.84 20.21 -2.62
CA THR A 69 12.44 19.04 -3.26
C THR A 69 12.23 19.08 -4.78
N ASP A 70 13.27 18.77 -5.55
CA ASP A 70 13.14 18.46 -6.97
C ASP A 70 12.35 17.15 -7.15
N LEU A 71 11.13 17.27 -7.65
CA LEU A 71 10.19 16.15 -7.77
C LEU A 71 10.61 15.14 -8.83
N ASP A 72 11.25 15.59 -9.92
CA ASP A 72 11.72 14.67 -10.95
C ASP A 72 12.89 13.85 -10.40
N ARG A 73 13.81 14.51 -9.67
CA ARG A 73 14.90 13.79 -8.98
C ARG A 73 14.37 12.81 -7.93
N ALA A 74 13.37 13.19 -7.14
CA ALA A 74 12.80 12.30 -6.13
C ALA A 74 12.15 11.05 -6.75
N LYS A 75 11.44 11.21 -7.87
CA LYS A 75 10.85 10.10 -8.61
C LYS A 75 11.91 9.15 -9.17
N GLU A 76 12.97 9.66 -9.78
CA GLU A 76 14.09 8.86 -10.26
C GLU A 76 14.73 8.03 -9.14
N VAL A 77 14.95 8.64 -7.98
CA VAL A 77 15.53 7.96 -6.82
C VAL A 77 14.60 6.84 -6.31
N ILE A 78 13.30 7.09 -6.24
CA ILE A 78 12.32 6.06 -5.87
C ILE A 78 12.34 4.90 -6.89
N GLU A 79 12.24 5.21 -8.19
CA GLU A 79 12.17 4.19 -9.23
C GLU A 79 13.44 3.32 -9.27
N ALA A 80 14.61 3.93 -9.09
CA ALA A 80 15.86 3.21 -8.92
C ALA A 80 15.84 2.33 -7.66
N ALA A 81 15.36 2.85 -6.52
CA ALA A 81 15.28 2.09 -5.27
C ALA A 81 14.40 0.84 -5.40
N LEU A 82 13.31 0.91 -6.17
CA LEU A 82 12.39 -0.21 -6.35
C LEU A 82 12.94 -1.31 -7.27
N ALA A 83 13.89 -1.00 -8.14
CA ALA A 83 14.47 -1.97 -9.07
C ALA A 83 15.21 -3.12 -8.34
N ASP A 84 15.74 -2.84 -7.14
CA ASP A 84 16.52 -3.78 -6.33
C ASP A 84 15.69 -4.46 -5.23
N VAL A 85 14.39 -4.17 -5.11
CA VAL A 85 13.54 -4.75 -4.06
C VAL A 85 13.02 -6.12 -4.48
N GLU A 86 13.40 -7.15 -3.72
CA GLU A 86 12.88 -8.50 -3.90
C GLU A 86 11.35 -8.54 -3.73
N GLY A 87 10.67 -9.17 -4.69
CA GLY A 87 9.21 -9.29 -4.70
C GLY A 87 8.47 -8.15 -5.40
N VAL A 88 9.16 -7.06 -5.79
CA VAL A 88 8.62 -6.08 -6.75
C VAL A 88 8.79 -6.62 -8.17
N SER A 89 7.69 -6.69 -8.91
CA SER A 89 7.73 -7.10 -10.31
C SER A 89 8.35 -6.01 -11.20
N SER A 90 9.20 -6.43 -12.14
CA SER A 90 9.69 -5.58 -13.21
C SER A 90 8.67 -5.40 -14.33
N HIS A 91 7.70 -6.32 -14.45
CA HIS A 91 6.67 -6.32 -15.48
C HIS A 91 5.31 -6.75 -14.89
N PRO A 92 4.34 -5.84 -14.71
CA PRO A 92 4.42 -4.41 -15.05
C PRO A 92 5.42 -3.67 -14.14
N SER A 93 6.08 -2.65 -14.69
CA SER A 93 7.05 -1.86 -13.94
C SER A 93 6.39 -1.02 -12.84
N PRO A 94 7.13 -0.68 -11.78
CA PRO A 94 6.68 0.32 -10.82
C PRO A 94 6.46 1.69 -11.48
N GLU A 95 5.64 2.52 -10.84
CA GLU A 95 5.34 3.88 -11.28
C GLU A 95 5.31 4.83 -10.09
N THR A 96 5.86 6.04 -10.29
CA THR A 96 5.82 7.10 -9.28
C THR A 96 5.07 8.32 -9.82
N ARG A 97 4.16 8.88 -9.00
CA ARG A 97 3.37 10.05 -9.39
C ARG A 97 3.18 10.99 -8.21
N VAL A 98 3.27 12.29 -8.45
CA VAL A 98 2.78 13.28 -7.48
C VAL A 98 1.28 13.05 -7.29
N PHE A 99 0.89 12.83 -6.05
CA PHE A 99 -0.48 12.48 -5.67
C PHE A 99 -1.24 13.68 -5.12
N GLN A 100 -0.63 14.42 -4.19
CA GLN A 100 -1.27 15.54 -3.51
C GLN A 100 -0.24 16.56 -3.00
N PHE A 101 -0.64 17.82 -2.90
CA PHE A 101 0.04 18.84 -2.09
C PHE A 101 -0.55 18.81 -0.68
N GLY A 102 0.18 18.27 0.29
CA GLY A 102 -0.22 18.13 1.68
C GLY A 102 0.12 19.35 2.54
N GLU A 103 -0.25 19.33 3.81
CA GLU A 103 -0.03 20.46 4.73
C GLU A 103 1.45 20.79 4.97
N SER A 104 2.32 19.78 4.93
CA SER A 104 3.76 19.93 5.20
C SER A 104 4.66 19.19 4.20
N SER A 105 4.07 18.48 3.24
CA SER A 105 4.77 17.66 2.24
C SER A 105 4.09 17.76 0.87
N ILE A 106 4.83 17.44 -0.18
CA ILE A 106 4.27 16.99 -1.45
C ILE A 106 4.27 15.47 -1.42
N ASP A 107 3.10 14.87 -1.56
CA ASP A 107 2.91 13.43 -1.42
C ASP A 107 3.08 12.76 -2.78
N ILE A 108 3.97 11.77 -2.84
CA ILE A 108 4.26 10.95 -4.01
C ILE A 108 3.67 9.57 -3.79
N ALA A 109 2.79 9.14 -4.71
CA ALA A 109 2.29 7.77 -4.77
C ALA A 109 3.30 6.87 -5.51
N VAL A 110 3.85 5.91 -4.78
CA VAL A 110 4.74 4.87 -5.28
C VAL A 110 3.92 3.61 -5.50
N ARG A 111 3.71 3.25 -6.76
CA ARG A 111 2.89 2.09 -7.16
C ARG A 111 3.79 0.98 -7.66
N TYR A 112 3.61 -0.21 -7.12
CA TYR A 112 4.40 -1.37 -7.50
C TYR A 112 3.54 -2.63 -7.50
N TRP A 113 3.99 -3.63 -8.25
CA TRP A 113 3.31 -4.90 -8.41
C TRP A 113 4.06 -5.99 -7.66
N HIS A 114 3.35 -6.93 -7.05
CA HIS A 114 3.92 -8.04 -6.29
C HIS A 114 2.97 -9.24 -6.36
N GLU A 115 3.40 -10.40 -5.85
CA GLU A 115 2.52 -11.56 -5.71
C GLU A 115 1.31 -11.23 -4.81
N PRO A 116 0.10 -11.71 -5.13
CA PRO A 116 -1.14 -11.24 -4.53
C PRO A 116 -1.33 -11.58 -3.05
N ARG A 117 -0.52 -12.51 -2.51
CA ARG A 117 -0.71 -13.04 -1.16
C ARG A 117 -0.53 -11.94 -0.11
N ILE A 118 -1.41 -11.93 0.91
CA ILE A 118 -1.44 -10.93 1.99
C ILE A 118 -0.09 -10.84 2.70
N ALA A 119 0.51 -11.97 3.08
CA ALA A 119 1.82 -11.98 3.74
C ALA A 119 2.92 -11.38 2.85
N THR A 120 2.96 -11.76 1.57
CA THR A 120 3.92 -11.22 0.59
C THR A 120 3.71 -9.72 0.38
N MET A 121 2.47 -9.26 0.31
CA MET A 121 2.15 -7.83 0.20
C MET A 121 2.77 -7.03 1.35
N TRP A 122 2.60 -7.48 2.59
CA TRP A 122 3.16 -6.80 3.76
C TRP A 122 4.69 -6.80 3.77
N GLN A 123 5.31 -7.94 3.44
CA GLN A 123 6.76 -8.06 3.33
C GLN A 123 7.34 -7.11 2.27
N VAL A 124 6.79 -7.13 1.06
CA VAL A 124 7.26 -6.27 -0.04
C VAL A 124 7.02 -4.80 0.30
N ARG A 125 5.88 -4.45 0.91
CA ARG A 125 5.60 -3.07 1.31
C ARG A 125 6.62 -2.53 2.30
N ASP A 126 7.02 -3.35 3.27
CA ASP A 126 8.01 -3.01 4.27
C ASP A 126 9.42 -2.82 3.65
N GLU A 127 9.82 -3.71 2.74
CA GLU A 127 11.08 -3.56 2.00
C GLU A 127 11.10 -2.32 1.11
N VAL A 128 10.01 -2.05 0.37
CA VAL A 128 9.88 -0.84 -0.44
C VAL A 128 10.01 0.41 0.43
N ALA A 129 9.32 0.47 1.57
CA ALA A 129 9.40 1.61 2.47
C ALA A 129 10.83 1.86 2.98
N ARG A 130 11.53 0.79 3.37
CA ARG A 130 12.94 0.89 3.79
C ARG A 130 13.86 1.31 2.64
N ALA A 131 13.68 0.75 1.44
CA ALA A 131 14.49 1.05 0.27
C ALA A 131 14.36 2.52 -0.15
N VAL A 132 13.13 3.04 -0.19
CA VAL A 132 12.86 4.45 -0.48
C VAL A 132 13.50 5.34 0.58
N LYS A 133 13.33 5.02 1.88
CA LYS A 133 13.91 5.82 2.96
C LYS A 133 15.44 5.90 2.85
N ARG A 134 16.11 4.75 2.67
CA ARG A 134 17.58 4.72 2.49
C ARG A 134 18.04 5.55 1.29
N SER A 135 17.36 5.39 0.17
CA SER A 135 17.72 6.09 -1.08
C SER A 135 17.50 7.60 -0.98
N PHE A 136 16.46 8.02 -0.25
CA PHE A 136 16.25 9.44 0.07
C PHE A 136 17.33 10.00 0.97
N ASP A 137 17.74 9.27 2.01
CA ASP A 137 18.84 9.69 2.89
C ASP A 137 20.15 9.86 2.12
N GLU A 138 20.47 8.91 1.24
CA GLU A 138 21.67 8.94 0.39
C GLU A 138 21.63 10.07 -0.65
N ALA A 139 20.44 10.38 -1.18
CA ALA A 139 20.23 11.45 -2.14
C ALA A 139 20.05 12.84 -1.51
N GLY A 140 19.99 12.93 -0.17
CA GLY A 140 19.73 14.19 0.55
C GLY A 140 18.30 14.70 0.37
N ILE A 141 17.34 13.83 0.09
CA ILE A 141 15.91 14.17 -0.03
C ILE A 141 15.27 14.12 1.36
N GLU A 142 14.75 15.25 1.80
CA GLU A 142 14.12 15.38 3.11
C GLU A 142 12.67 14.85 3.09
N ILE A 143 12.36 13.94 4.02
CA ILE A 143 11.00 13.60 4.41
C ILE A 143 10.62 14.56 5.56
N PRO A 144 9.72 15.52 5.34
CA PRO A 144 9.49 16.61 6.28
C PRO A 144 8.72 16.13 7.51
N PHE A 145 9.08 16.64 8.68
CA PHE A 145 8.19 16.63 9.83
C PHE A 145 7.06 17.65 9.64
N PRO A 146 5.91 17.49 10.31
CA PRO A 146 4.85 18.50 10.31
C PRO A 146 5.38 19.90 10.67
N GLN A 147 5.15 20.86 9.79
CA GLN A 147 5.60 22.25 9.95
C GLN A 147 4.49 23.10 10.56
N ARG A 148 4.86 24.03 11.44
CA ARG A 148 3.95 25.05 11.98
C ARG A 148 4.57 26.41 11.83
N VAL A 149 3.87 27.32 11.15
CA VAL A 149 4.26 28.72 11.06
C VAL A 149 3.67 29.45 12.28
N LEU A 150 4.53 29.96 13.14
CA LEU A 150 4.14 30.86 14.23
C LEU A 150 4.18 32.30 13.72
N TRP A 151 3.00 32.91 13.58
CA TRP A 151 2.90 34.35 13.36
C TRP A 151 2.90 35.04 14.73
N THR A 152 4.04 35.60 15.13
CA THR A 152 4.11 36.54 16.25
C THR A 152 3.74 37.90 15.68
N GLY A 153 2.48 38.30 15.79
CA GLY A 153 2.06 39.64 15.42
C GLY A 153 2.85 40.66 16.22
N ASP A 154 3.67 41.48 15.56
CA ASP A 154 4.22 42.67 16.20
C ASP A 154 3.02 43.56 16.57
N GLY A 155 2.70 43.58 17.86
CA GLY A 155 1.80 44.56 18.47
C GLY A 155 2.43 45.95 18.47
N GLY A 156 2.84 46.43 17.30
CA GLY A 156 3.25 47.80 17.06
C GLY A 156 2.03 48.69 17.15
N GLY A 157 1.86 49.31 18.32
CA GLY A 157 0.80 50.26 18.58
C GLY A 157 0.78 51.43 17.60
N ALA A 158 -0.43 51.93 17.37
CA ALA A 158 -0.73 53.32 17.06
C ALA A 158 -1.88 53.73 17.99
#